data_AF-A0A7V3A201-F1
#
_entry.id   AF-A0A7V3A201-F1
#
_cell.length_a   1.000
_cell.length_b   1.000
_cell.length_c   1.000
_cell.angle_alpha   90.00
_cell.angle_beta   90.00
_cell.angle_gamma   90.00
#
_symmetry.space_group_name_H-M   'P 1'
#
loop_
_entity.id
_entity.type
_entity.pdbx_description
1 polymer ?
#
loop_
_entity_poly.entity_id
_entity_poly.type
_entity_poly.pdbx_seq_one_letter_code
_entity_poly.pdbx_strand_id
1 'polypeptide(L)'
;MTTLPFWRFGKNRTLRDRILCGILFSILLGVLIGPLSADLVLRNNTRGILYFLLLPMGVEGKIPWAENAEAAKTYLKEHRDELEKIPPETFLKVRKDPSPYLLLGFFVSPERPSFPLVRVRIPSVPGEPSFTVSDVDLWKSSAGESLVLYPWDIELPRTPIQIDNRYLDWRKIKELRQFPTSFLPPKVLRHRGGSPERIRFDQAKAWPSKGTAVEGLKILRGQKEVYIMISSYSPMETGTSYWFYLLPLSSSTGLALEIPITGKGGPILLWVPGMEKPTQIGTYVSDLFVLEGELLGSYLPAEAEPLLRQVSKVWMSATIPTGEGTEEYYLTEFDVTDIPYESGVSP
;
A
#
# COMPACT_ATOMS: atom_id res chain seq x y z
N MET A 1 -14.61 1.35 11.30
CA MET A 1 -13.56 0.39 10.91
C MET A 1 -13.78 -0.89 11.68
N THR A 2 -14.53 -1.82 11.10
CA THR A 2 -14.71 -3.19 11.61
C THR A 2 -13.52 -4.00 11.15
N THR A 3 -12.50 -4.14 12.01
CA THR A 3 -11.48 -5.17 11.81
C THR A 3 -12.18 -6.52 11.81
N LEU A 4 -12.00 -7.30 10.74
CA LEU A 4 -12.38 -8.71 10.75
C LEU A 4 -11.75 -9.35 12.00
N PRO A 5 -12.53 -9.93 12.92
CA PRO A 5 -12.01 -10.54 14.13
C PRO A 5 -11.47 -11.93 13.78
N PHE A 6 -10.38 -11.97 13.03
CA PHE A 6 -9.64 -13.19 12.75
C PHE A 6 -8.22 -13.00 13.26
N TRP A 7 -7.64 -14.06 13.81
CA TRP A 7 -6.36 -14.13 14.53
C TRP A 7 -6.43 -13.93 16.06
N ARG A 8 -7.32 -14.66 16.74
CA ARG A 8 -6.99 -15.19 18.07
C ARG A 8 -6.42 -16.60 17.91
N PHE A 9 -5.10 -16.72 17.87
CA PHE A 9 -4.45 -17.97 18.25
C PHE A 9 -4.91 -18.33 19.68
N GLY A 10 -5.36 -19.57 19.87
CA GLY A 10 -5.83 -20.07 21.15
C GLY A 10 -4.79 -19.85 22.25
N LYS A 11 -5.06 -18.89 23.15
CA LYS A 11 -4.29 -18.72 24.40
C LYS A 11 -4.84 -19.71 25.44
N ASN A 12 -4.37 -20.95 25.40
CA ASN A 12 -4.32 -21.76 26.62
C ASN A 12 -3.00 -21.46 27.33
N ARG A 13 -2.97 -20.38 28.12
CA ARG A 13 -1.85 -20.11 29.03
C ARG A 13 -2.23 -20.52 30.44
N THR A 14 -1.55 -21.54 30.95
CA THR A 14 -1.68 -22.03 32.32
C THR A 14 -1.24 -20.99 33.35
N LEU A 15 -1.85 -21.03 34.54
CA LEU A 15 -1.66 -20.10 35.66
C LEU A 15 -0.17 -19.90 36.06
N ARG A 16 0.69 -20.86 35.72
CA ARG A 16 2.14 -20.87 36.00
C ARG A 16 2.93 -19.78 35.24
N ASP A 17 2.43 -19.33 34.07
CA ASP A 17 3.11 -18.32 33.25
C ASP A 17 2.97 -16.88 33.79
N ARG A 18 2.02 -16.64 34.70
CA ARG A 18 1.75 -15.28 35.23
C ARG A 18 2.79 -14.80 36.23
N ILE A 19 3.51 -15.72 36.89
CA ILE A 19 4.50 -15.38 37.92
C ILE A 19 5.88 -15.10 37.30
N LEU A 20 6.24 -15.77 36.20
CA LEU A 20 7.47 -15.46 35.44
C LEU A 20 7.39 -14.11 34.69
N CYS A 21 6.19 -13.67 34.29
CA CYS A 21 6.00 -12.37 33.63
C CYS A 21 6.37 -11.18 34.53
N GLY A 22 6.23 -11.28 35.86
CA GLY A 22 6.46 -10.14 36.76
C GLY A 22 7.93 -9.72 36.88
N ILE A 23 8.87 -10.66 36.73
CA ILE A 23 10.32 -10.39 36.86
C ILE A 23 10.93 -10.02 35.50
N LEU A 24 10.39 -10.56 34.38
CA LEU A 24 10.77 -10.15 33.02
C LEU A 24 10.27 -8.74 32.66
N PHE A 25 9.13 -8.29 33.21
CA PHE A 25 8.56 -6.97 32.91
C PHE A 25 9.48 -5.81 33.34
N SER A 26 10.20 -5.97 34.45
CA SER A 26 11.08 -4.94 35.01
C SER A 26 12.39 -4.77 34.23
N ILE A 27 12.90 -5.85 33.62
CA ILE A 27 14.10 -5.81 32.77
C ILE A 27 13.73 -5.36 31.33
N LEU A 28 12.52 -5.65 30.86
CA LEU A 28 12.03 -5.15 29.56
C LEU A 28 11.73 -3.65 29.58
N LEU A 29 11.29 -3.08 30.72
CA LEU A 29 10.95 -1.66 30.83
C LEU A 29 12.17 -0.72 30.63
N GLY A 30 13.39 -1.20 30.87
CA GLY A 30 14.63 -0.45 30.62
C GLY A 30 15.15 -0.53 29.17
N VAL A 31 14.69 -1.51 28.38
CA VAL A 31 15.05 -1.69 26.97
C VAL A 31 13.97 -1.13 26.03
N LEU A 32 12.79 -0.79 26.55
CA LEU A 32 11.64 -0.25 25.82
C LEU A 32 11.57 1.29 25.72
N ILE A 33 12.57 2.01 26.22
CA ILE A 33 12.74 3.45 25.93
C ILE A 33 13.81 3.62 24.83
N GLY A 34 13.75 2.78 23.80
CA GLY A 34 14.18 3.22 22.48
C GLY A 34 13.18 4.27 21.98
N PRO A 35 13.58 5.28 21.19
CA PRO A 35 12.59 6.16 20.58
C PRO A 35 11.59 5.27 19.84
N LEU A 36 10.32 5.33 20.24
CA LEU A 36 9.23 4.82 19.43
C LEU A 36 9.33 5.58 18.11
N SER A 37 9.96 4.96 17.10
CA SER A 37 9.89 5.45 15.73
C SER A 37 8.40 5.49 15.40
N ALA A 38 7.88 6.70 15.30
CA ALA A 38 6.47 6.90 15.06
C ALA A 38 6.31 7.09 13.55
N ASP A 39 5.46 6.27 12.94
CA ASP A 39 5.24 6.32 11.50
C ASP A 39 4.67 7.69 11.11
N LEU A 40 5.35 8.38 10.19
CA LEU A 40 4.83 9.60 9.57
C LEU A 40 3.92 9.20 8.40
N VAL A 41 2.67 9.67 8.41
CA VAL A 41 1.73 9.47 7.32
C VAL A 41 1.76 10.67 6.39
N LEU A 42 2.24 10.49 5.16
CA LEU A 42 2.19 11.51 4.12
C LEU A 42 1.01 11.24 3.19
N ARG A 43 0.15 12.24 2.98
CA ARG A 43 -1.01 12.16 2.08
C ARG A 43 -0.80 13.05 0.87
N ASN A 44 -1.03 12.52 -0.33
CA ASN A 44 -1.03 13.30 -1.56
C ASN A 44 -2.49 13.62 -1.94
N ASN A 45 -2.89 14.88 -1.83
CA ASN A 45 -4.23 15.34 -2.20
C ASN A 45 -4.29 15.97 -3.60
N THR A 46 -3.32 15.65 -4.47
CA THR A 46 -3.28 16.12 -5.85
C THR A 46 -3.63 15.00 -6.83
N ARG A 47 -3.83 15.37 -8.09
CA ARG A 47 -4.05 14.44 -9.20
C ARG A 47 -2.75 13.89 -9.82
N GLY A 48 -1.59 14.40 -9.40
CA GLY A 48 -0.29 13.94 -9.88
C GLY A 48 0.38 13.00 -8.89
N ILE A 49 1.39 12.25 -9.34
CA ILE A 49 2.27 11.48 -8.45
C ILE A 49 3.21 12.46 -7.77
N LEU A 50 3.31 12.40 -6.45
CA LEU A 50 4.33 13.11 -5.69
C LEU A 50 5.59 12.26 -5.65
N TYR A 51 6.69 12.75 -6.22
CA TYR A 51 8.04 12.22 -5.99
C TYR A 51 8.74 13.10 -4.95
N PHE A 52 9.33 12.51 -3.92
CA PHE A 52 9.86 13.28 -2.80
C PHE A 52 11.04 12.62 -2.08
N LEU A 53 11.79 13.45 -1.35
CA LEU A 53 12.76 13.07 -0.34
C LEU A 53 12.33 13.67 1.01
N LEU A 54 12.51 12.93 2.08
CA LEU A 54 12.40 13.43 3.45
C LEU A 54 13.79 13.67 4.03
N LEU A 55 14.10 14.94 4.29
CA LEU A 55 15.40 15.37 4.78
C LEU A 55 15.30 15.74 6.26
N PRO A 56 16.04 15.09 7.17
CA PRO A 56 16.01 15.44 8.59
C PRO A 56 16.56 16.85 8.77
N MET A 57 15.85 17.69 9.53
CA MET A 57 16.29 19.05 9.82
C MET A 57 17.29 19.11 11.00
N GLY A 58 17.57 17.96 11.65
CA GLY A 58 18.27 17.83 12.93
C GLY A 58 19.80 17.98 12.92
N VAL A 59 20.44 18.27 11.79
CA VAL A 59 21.88 18.59 11.77
C VAL A 59 22.10 19.84 10.90
N GLU A 60 22.10 20.98 11.58
CA GLU A 60 22.67 22.27 11.14
C GLU A 60 22.21 22.86 9.79
N GLY A 61 21.21 23.75 9.85
CA GLY A 61 21.30 25.18 9.49
C GLY A 61 21.89 25.68 8.14
N LYS A 62 22.40 24.82 7.26
CA LYS A 62 23.02 25.18 5.97
C LYS A 62 22.70 24.12 4.95
N ILE A 63 21.44 24.01 4.62
CA ILE A 63 21.02 23.27 3.44
C ILE A 63 20.77 24.33 2.36
N PRO A 64 21.70 24.60 1.42
CA PRO A 64 21.51 25.62 0.40
C PRO A 64 20.20 25.40 -0.38
N TRP A 65 19.84 24.14 -0.62
CA TRP A 65 18.59 23.74 -1.27
C TRP A 65 17.33 23.96 -0.43
N ALA A 66 17.44 24.25 0.86
CA ALA A 66 16.26 24.62 1.63
C ALA A 66 15.77 26.03 1.27
N GLU A 67 16.57 26.91 0.67
CA GLU A 67 16.14 28.28 0.35
C GLU A 67 16.43 28.67 -1.10
N ASN A 68 17.32 27.94 -1.78
CA ASN A 68 17.66 28.14 -3.17
C ASN A 68 17.03 27.04 -4.06
N ALA A 69 16.14 27.46 -4.96
CA ALA A 69 15.45 26.59 -5.89
C ALA A 69 16.41 25.81 -6.80
N GLU A 70 17.46 26.44 -7.31
CA GLU A 70 18.41 25.79 -8.22
C GLU A 70 19.23 24.73 -7.49
N ALA A 71 19.67 25.02 -6.26
CA ALA A 71 20.33 24.01 -5.42
C ALA A 71 19.39 22.82 -5.13
N ALA A 72 18.10 23.08 -4.93
CA ALA A 72 17.11 22.02 -4.70
C ALA A 72 16.85 21.15 -5.92
N LYS A 73 16.78 21.76 -7.10
CA LYS A 73 16.70 21.03 -8.37
C LYS A 73 17.92 20.14 -8.56
N THR A 74 19.13 20.67 -8.35
CA THR A 74 20.37 19.88 -8.44
C THR A 74 20.36 18.71 -7.46
N TYR A 75 19.97 18.95 -6.21
CA TYR A 75 19.92 17.89 -5.19
C TYR A 75 18.94 16.77 -5.56
N LEU A 76 17.73 17.12 -6.04
CA LEU A 76 16.74 16.15 -6.52
C LEU A 76 17.25 15.33 -7.72
N LYS A 77 18.03 15.94 -8.61
CA LYS A 77 18.65 15.24 -9.76
C LYS A 77 19.72 14.24 -9.31
N GLU A 78 20.55 14.63 -8.34
CA GLU A 78 21.64 13.80 -7.81
C GLU A 78 21.11 12.60 -7.00
N HIS A 79 19.99 12.77 -6.29
CA HIS A 79 19.40 11.75 -5.41
C HIS A 79 18.11 11.15 -6.00
N ARG A 80 17.98 11.16 -7.33
CA ARG A 80 16.76 10.69 -8.02
C ARG A 80 16.40 9.23 -7.71
N ASP A 81 17.41 8.39 -7.47
CA ASP A 81 17.24 6.96 -7.20
C ASP A 81 16.75 6.69 -5.76
N GLU A 82 16.75 7.73 -4.91
CA GLU A 82 16.25 7.70 -3.53
C GLU A 82 14.83 8.26 -3.39
N LEU A 83 14.25 8.78 -4.48
CA LEU A 83 12.92 9.38 -4.46
C LEU A 83 11.87 8.33 -4.05
N GLU A 84 11.17 8.62 -2.97
CA GLU A 84 9.92 7.95 -2.64
C GLU A 84 8.79 8.54 -3.50
N LYS A 85 7.72 7.78 -3.71
CA LYS A 85 6.57 8.24 -4.47
C LYS A 85 5.25 7.96 -3.76
N ILE A 86 4.31 8.89 -3.90
CA ILE A 86 2.93 8.75 -3.43
C ILE A 86 2.02 8.97 -4.64
N PRO A 87 1.27 7.94 -5.09
CA PRO A 87 0.28 8.09 -6.14
C PRO A 87 -0.76 9.21 -5.87
N PRO A 88 -1.58 9.57 -6.86
CA PRO A 88 -2.66 10.52 -6.67
C PRO A 88 -3.65 10.06 -5.60
N GLU A 89 -4.18 11.00 -4.83
CA GLU A 89 -5.28 10.77 -3.85
C GLU A 89 -5.02 9.60 -2.86
N THR A 90 -3.75 9.25 -2.58
CA THR A 90 -3.37 8.18 -1.64
C THR A 90 -2.44 8.68 -0.53
N PHE A 91 -1.98 7.76 0.31
CA PHE A 91 -1.05 8.05 1.39
C PHE A 91 -0.03 6.94 1.63
N LEU A 92 1.12 7.33 2.16
CA LEU A 92 2.24 6.45 2.47
C LEU A 92 2.65 6.63 3.93
N LYS A 93 2.81 5.51 4.64
CA LYS A 93 3.44 5.48 5.96
C LYS A 93 4.95 5.35 5.78
N VAL A 94 5.69 6.39 6.17
CA VAL A 94 7.15 6.39 6.10
C VAL A 94 7.72 6.17 7.50
N ARG A 95 8.51 5.09 7.66
CA ARG A 95 9.21 4.78 8.91
C ARG A 95 10.36 5.77 9.10
N LYS A 96 10.21 6.70 10.03
CA LYS A 96 11.22 7.72 10.33
C LYS A 96 11.26 8.01 11.83
N ASP A 97 12.37 8.58 12.27
CA ASP A 97 12.52 9.05 13.64
C ASP A 97 11.61 10.26 13.89
N PRO A 98 11.22 10.54 15.14
CA PRO A 98 10.43 11.73 15.49
C PRO A 98 11.29 13.01 15.40
N SER A 99 11.70 13.37 14.19
CA SER A 99 12.46 14.59 13.89
C SER A 99 11.64 15.52 12.98
N PRO A 100 11.90 16.84 13.02
CA PRO A 100 11.38 17.72 11.98
C PRO A 100 12.02 17.34 10.64
N TYR A 101 11.20 17.27 9.59
CA TYR A 101 11.63 16.93 8.24
C TYR A 101 11.33 18.06 7.26
N LEU A 102 12.18 18.21 6.25
CA LEU A 102 11.86 18.93 5.04
C LEU A 102 11.44 17.92 3.98
N LEU A 103 10.19 17.98 3.53
CA LEU A 103 9.75 17.32 2.31
C LEU A 103 10.15 18.19 1.14
N LEU A 104 11.03 17.66 0.29
CA LEU A 104 11.43 18.27 -0.96
C LEU A 104 11.06 17.33 -2.10
N GLY A 105 10.35 17.82 -3.09
CA GLY A 105 9.86 16.97 -4.17
C GLY A 105 9.22 17.73 -5.31
N PHE A 106 8.49 17.01 -6.14
CA PHE A 106 7.74 17.57 -7.26
C PHE A 106 6.55 16.68 -7.63
N PHE A 107 5.54 17.28 -8.26
CA PHE A 107 4.41 16.55 -8.81
C PHE A 107 4.60 16.25 -10.29
N VAL A 108 4.40 14.99 -10.67
CA VAL A 108 4.34 14.55 -12.06
C VAL A 108 2.88 14.31 -12.41
N SER A 109 2.39 15.02 -13.41
CA SER A 109 1.05 14.80 -13.97
C SER A 109 1.14 14.85 -15.50
N PRO A 110 0.47 13.92 -16.21
CA PRO A 110 0.44 13.95 -17.68
C PRO A 110 -0.28 15.18 -18.25
N GLU A 111 -1.05 15.90 -17.42
CA GLU A 111 -1.75 17.12 -17.83
C GLU A 111 -0.85 18.36 -17.81
N ARG A 112 0.37 18.27 -17.25
CA ARG A 112 1.28 19.41 -17.08
C ARG A 112 2.60 19.16 -17.83
N PRO A 113 3.10 20.11 -18.64
CA PRO A 113 4.38 19.98 -19.35
C PRO A 113 5.60 20.20 -18.43
N SER A 114 5.36 20.57 -17.17
CA SER A 114 6.36 20.85 -16.15
C SER A 114 5.94 20.23 -14.83
N PHE A 115 6.91 19.93 -13.97
CA PHE A 115 6.74 19.33 -12.66
C PHE A 115 6.86 20.38 -11.57
N PRO A 116 5.75 20.85 -10.97
CA PRO A 116 5.79 21.85 -9.91
C PRO A 116 6.56 21.33 -8.70
N LEU A 117 7.49 22.13 -8.21
CA LEU A 117 8.29 21.83 -7.02
C LEU A 117 7.43 21.99 -5.77
N VAL A 118 7.67 21.10 -4.81
CA VAL A 118 7.05 21.08 -3.49
C VAL A 118 8.13 21.22 -2.45
N ARG A 119 7.88 22.08 -1.47
CA ARG A 119 8.78 22.26 -0.32
C ARG A 119 7.97 22.50 0.94
N VAL A 120 8.02 21.55 1.87
CA VAL A 120 7.20 21.61 3.08
C VAL A 120 7.98 21.23 4.31
N ARG A 121 7.87 22.05 5.35
CA ARG A 121 8.41 21.72 6.68
C ARG A 121 7.37 20.90 7.44
N ILE A 122 7.75 19.68 7.78
CA ILE A 122 6.94 18.76 8.58
C ILE A 122 7.44 18.89 10.03
N PRO A 123 6.62 19.42 10.95
CA PRO A 123 7.01 19.58 12.34
C PRO A 123 7.19 18.21 13.01
N SER A 124 8.05 18.16 14.04
CA SER A 124 8.08 16.99 14.93
C SER A 124 6.82 17.05 15.80
N VAL A 125 5.95 16.05 15.65
CA VAL A 125 4.70 15.92 16.40
C VAL A 125 4.67 14.50 17.00
N PRO A 126 4.38 14.35 18.30
CA PRO A 126 4.28 13.03 18.93
C PRO A 126 3.08 12.24 18.37
N GLY A 127 3.21 10.90 18.31
CA GLY A 127 2.18 9.99 17.78
C GLY A 127 2.41 9.63 16.32
N GLU A 128 1.36 9.22 15.59
CA GLU A 128 1.40 9.00 14.13
C GLU A 128 0.96 10.29 13.41
N PRO A 129 1.84 11.29 13.19
CA PRO A 129 1.44 12.50 12.52
C PRO A 129 1.00 12.21 11.09
N SER A 130 -0.12 12.82 10.69
CA SER A 130 -0.58 12.82 9.31
C SER A 130 -0.36 14.21 8.71
N PHE A 131 0.41 14.26 7.63
CA PHE A 131 0.66 15.49 6.89
C PHE A 131 0.07 15.37 5.49
N THR A 132 -0.71 16.37 5.06
CA THR A 132 -1.33 16.41 3.74
C THR A 132 -0.58 17.40 2.87
N VAL A 133 -0.08 16.92 1.73
CA VAL A 133 0.57 17.72 0.69
C VAL A 133 -0.43 17.99 -0.42
N SER A 134 -0.54 19.24 -0.86
CA SER A 134 -1.50 19.70 -1.86
C SER A 134 -0.95 20.86 -2.72
N ASP A 135 -1.76 21.40 -3.63
CA ASP A 135 -1.34 22.52 -4.50
C ASP A 135 -1.02 23.82 -3.72
N VAL A 136 -1.44 23.95 -2.45
CA VAL A 136 -1.07 25.12 -1.62
C VAL A 136 0.38 25.06 -1.14
N ASP A 137 0.96 23.87 -1.15
CA ASP A 137 2.31 23.55 -0.67
C ASP A 137 3.37 23.67 -1.78
N LEU A 138 2.95 24.09 -2.99
CA LEU A 138 3.84 24.35 -4.10
C LEU A 138 4.83 25.46 -3.74
N TRP A 139 6.10 25.24 -4.07
CA TRP A 139 7.14 26.20 -3.79
C TRP A 139 7.05 27.36 -4.78
N LYS A 140 6.70 28.54 -4.26
CA LYS A 140 6.59 29.78 -5.04
C LYS A 140 7.86 30.62 -4.99
N SER A 141 8.16 31.30 -6.10
CA SER A 141 9.18 32.33 -6.19
C SER A 141 8.77 33.59 -5.41
N SER A 142 9.68 34.57 -5.29
CA SER A 142 9.36 35.89 -4.74
C SER A 142 8.29 36.65 -5.55
N ALA A 143 8.11 36.30 -6.82
CA ALA A 143 7.06 36.83 -7.69
C ALA A 143 5.71 36.08 -7.53
N GLY A 144 5.66 35.03 -6.70
CA GLY A 144 4.46 34.22 -6.47
C GLY A 144 4.21 33.12 -7.49
N GLU A 145 5.09 32.96 -8.48
CA GLU A 145 5.01 31.91 -9.50
C GLU A 145 5.48 30.58 -8.94
N SER A 146 4.83 29.47 -9.34
CA SER A 146 5.28 28.14 -8.93
C SER A 146 6.61 27.81 -9.60
N LEU A 147 7.58 27.40 -8.80
CA LEU A 147 8.85 26.89 -9.31
C LEU A 147 8.63 25.50 -9.89
N VAL A 148 9.34 25.18 -10.97
CA VAL A 148 9.13 23.92 -11.71
C VAL A 148 10.45 23.26 -12.09
N LEU A 149 10.40 21.94 -12.27
CA LEU A 149 11.34 21.12 -13.03
C LEU A 149 10.71 20.77 -14.38
N TYR A 150 11.52 20.56 -15.42
CA TYR A 150 11.03 20.04 -16.69
C TYR A 150 11.35 18.56 -16.87
N PRO A 151 10.62 17.83 -17.74
CA PRO A 151 10.92 16.42 -18.02
C PRO A 151 12.35 16.14 -18.51
N TRP A 152 12.99 17.11 -19.17
CA TRP A 152 14.40 17.00 -19.59
C TRP A 152 15.40 17.36 -18.48
N ASP A 153 14.94 17.90 -17.34
CA ASP A 153 15.79 18.23 -16.21
C ASP A 153 16.10 17.02 -15.33
N ILE A 154 15.17 16.06 -15.25
CA ILE A 154 15.26 14.91 -14.36
C ILE A 154 14.68 13.66 -15.04
N GLU A 155 15.49 12.61 -15.12
CA GLU A 155 14.99 11.29 -15.53
C GLU A 155 14.24 10.68 -14.33
N LEU A 156 12.95 10.40 -14.52
CA LEU A 156 12.15 9.73 -13.49
C LEU A 156 12.61 8.28 -13.33
N PRO A 157 12.51 7.69 -12.12
CA PRO A 157 12.76 6.27 -11.93
C PRO A 157 11.96 5.44 -12.93
N ARG A 158 12.63 4.53 -13.65
CA ARG A 158 11.95 3.65 -14.60
C ARG A 158 11.10 2.66 -13.83
N THR A 159 9.79 2.78 -13.98
CA THR A 159 8.80 1.86 -13.40
C THR A 159 8.05 1.16 -14.55
N PRO A 160 7.90 -0.18 -14.55
CA PRO A 160 7.21 -0.87 -15.64
C PRO A 160 5.74 -0.46 -15.77
N ILE A 161 5.13 -0.13 -14.63
CA ILE A 161 3.75 0.32 -14.47
C ILE A 161 3.76 1.58 -13.63
N GLN A 162 3.18 2.66 -14.15
CA GLN A 162 2.91 3.87 -13.40
C GLN A 162 1.51 3.79 -12.76
N ILE A 163 1.44 3.95 -11.43
CA ILE A 163 0.19 3.99 -10.67
C ILE A 163 -0.37 5.42 -10.71
N ASP A 164 -1.20 5.71 -11.71
CA ASP A 164 -1.72 7.05 -12.03
C ASP A 164 -3.21 7.11 -12.43
N ASN A 165 -3.93 5.99 -12.30
CA ASN A 165 -5.34 5.82 -12.63
C ASN A 165 -5.67 5.95 -14.14
N ARG A 166 -4.68 5.81 -15.03
CA ARG A 166 -4.87 5.87 -16.50
C ARG A 166 -4.76 4.51 -17.19
N TYR A 167 -4.19 3.53 -16.51
CA TYR A 167 -4.14 2.13 -16.91
C TYR A 167 -3.46 1.81 -18.26
N LEU A 168 -2.73 2.78 -18.83
CA LEU A 168 -2.13 2.62 -20.15
C LEU A 168 -1.08 1.51 -20.16
N ASP A 169 -0.27 1.43 -19.11
CA ASP A 169 0.80 0.44 -18.99
C ASP A 169 0.27 -0.99 -18.82
N TRP A 170 -0.97 -1.15 -18.34
CA TRP A 170 -1.61 -2.44 -18.17
C TRP A 170 -2.11 -3.06 -19.48
N ARG A 171 -2.18 -2.30 -20.58
CA ARG A 171 -2.67 -2.81 -21.88
C ARG A 171 -1.79 -3.92 -22.45
N LYS A 172 -0.47 -3.81 -22.25
CA LYS A 172 0.53 -4.81 -22.68
C LYS A 172 0.61 -6.03 -21.76
N ILE A 173 0.05 -5.95 -20.55
CA ILE A 173 0.13 -7.03 -19.57
C ILE A 173 -1.04 -7.98 -19.77
N LYS A 174 -0.74 -9.26 -19.95
CA LYS A 174 -1.75 -10.32 -20.06
C LYS A 174 -2.46 -10.52 -18.72
N GLU A 175 -3.74 -10.84 -18.76
CA GLU A 175 -4.48 -11.27 -17.59
C GLU A 175 -3.94 -12.59 -17.04
N LEU A 176 -3.66 -12.59 -15.74
CA LEU A 176 -3.30 -13.79 -15.00
C LEU A 176 -4.54 -14.68 -14.83
N ARG A 177 -5.70 -14.05 -14.59
CA ARG A 177 -7.01 -14.68 -14.51
C ARG A 177 -8.06 -13.75 -15.12
N GLN A 178 -9.00 -14.35 -15.84
CA GLN A 178 -10.16 -13.69 -16.44
C GLN A 178 -11.42 -14.43 -15.99
N PHE A 179 -12.46 -13.68 -15.66
CA PHE A 179 -13.72 -14.21 -15.18
C PHE A 179 -14.85 -13.80 -16.14
N PRO A 180 -15.65 -14.74 -16.66
CA PRO A 180 -16.80 -14.38 -17.47
C PRO A 180 -17.87 -13.69 -16.61
N THR A 181 -18.75 -12.91 -17.22
CA THR A 181 -19.90 -12.28 -16.54
C THR A 181 -20.83 -13.29 -15.85
N SER A 182 -20.82 -14.55 -16.31
CA SER A 182 -21.56 -15.67 -15.71
C SER A 182 -20.80 -16.39 -14.59
N PHE A 183 -19.63 -15.90 -14.18
CA PHE A 183 -18.83 -16.52 -13.12
C PHE A 183 -19.60 -16.52 -11.79
N LEU A 184 -19.54 -17.65 -11.09
CA LEU A 184 -20.06 -17.81 -9.75
C LEU A 184 -18.93 -18.32 -8.86
N PRO A 185 -18.68 -17.69 -7.69
CA PRO A 185 -17.63 -18.10 -6.79
C PRO A 185 -17.95 -19.51 -6.26
N PRO A 186 -17.00 -20.47 -6.32
CA PRO A 186 -17.25 -21.85 -5.90
C PRO A 186 -17.49 -21.97 -4.38
N LYS A 187 -17.11 -20.94 -3.63
CA LYS A 187 -17.22 -20.89 -2.18
C LYS A 187 -17.58 -19.46 -1.75
N VAL A 188 -18.65 -19.35 -0.97
CA VAL A 188 -19.04 -18.13 -0.27
C VAL A 188 -19.01 -18.41 1.23
N LEU A 189 -18.33 -17.55 1.97
CA LEU A 189 -18.26 -17.61 3.42
C LEU A 189 -18.95 -16.38 4.01
N ARG A 190 -19.58 -16.56 5.17
CA ARG A 190 -20.11 -15.47 5.99
C ARG A 190 -19.44 -15.48 7.35
N HIS A 191 -18.95 -14.32 7.75
CA HIS A 191 -18.19 -14.12 8.98
C HIS A 191 -19.04 -13.36 10.01
N ARG A 192 -19.42 -14.06 11.08
CA ARG A 192 -20.18 -13.50 12.22
C ARG A 192 -19.47 -13.80 13.54
N GLY A 193 -18.74 -12.82 14.09
CA GLY A 193 -18.30 -12.86 15.50
C GLY A 193 -17.41 -14.04 15.92
N GLY A 194 -16.74 -14.75 15.00
CA GLY A 194 -15.79 -15.80 15.37
C GLY A 194 -15.38 -16.73 14.24
N SER A 195 -16.29 -17.51 13.66
CA SER A 195 -15.95 -18.52 12.66
C SER A 195 -16.62 -18.25 11.30
N PRO A 196 -15.94 -18.53 10.17
CA PRO A 196 -16.56 -18.49 8.87
C PRO A 196 -17.59 -19.63 8.74
N GLU A 197 -18.80 -19.27 8.33
CA GLU A 197 -19.84 -20.22 7.93
C GLU A 197 -19.90 -20.27 6.41
N ARG A 198 -19.86 -21.47 5.82
CA ARG A 198 -20.11 -21.60 4.38
C ARG A 198 -21.61 -21.45 4.13
N ILE A 199 -21.98 -20.47 3.31
CA ILE A 199 -23.36 -20.24 2.90
C ILE A 199 -23.58 -20.69 1.46
N ARG A 200 -24.85 -20.90 1.09
CA ARG A 200 -25.20 -21.10 -0.31
C ARG A 200 -25.12 -19.78 -1.06
N PHE A 201 -24.82 -19.84 -2.35
CA PHE A 201 -24.70 -18.64 -3.17
C PHE A 201 -26.00 -17.82 -3.24
N ASP A 202 -27.17 -18.46 -3.25
CA ASP A 202 -28.46 -17.78 -3.25
C ASP A 202 -28.80 -17.07 -1.91
N GLN A 203 -28.01 -17.33 -0.87
CA GLN A 203 -28.08 -16.62 0.41
C GLN A 203 -27.15 -15.40 0.44
N ALA A 204 -26.22 -15.28 -0.51
CA ALA A 204 -25.30 -14.16 -0.61
C ALA A 204 -26.08 -12.88 -0.94
N LYS A 205 -25.82 -11.81 -0.19
CA LYS A 205 -26.55 -10.54 -0.33
C LYS A 205 -25.82 -9.52 -1.18
N ALA A 206 -24.50 -9.64 -1.28
CA ALA A 206 -23.66 -8.64 -1.92
C ALA A 206 -23.07 -9.05 -3.28
N TRP A 207 -23.33 -10.27 -3.78
CA TRP A 207 -22.93 -10.68 -5.13
C TRP A 207 -24.00 -10.32 -6.16
N PRO A 208 -23.67 -9.92 -7.40
CA PRO A 208 -22.36 -9.52 -7.95
C PRO A 208 -22.14 -7.99 -7.83
N SER A 209 -22.22 -7.42 -6.63
CA SER A 209 -22.20 -5.95 -6.43
C SER A 209 -20.91 -5.46 -5.77
N LYS A 210 -20.71 -4.14 -5.76
CA LYS A 210 -19.66 -3.48 -4.96
C LYS A 210 -18.23 -3.94 -5.28
N GLY A 211 -17.92 -4.30 -6.51
CA GLY A 211 -16.57 -4.75 -6.88
C GLY A 211 -16.33 -6.25 -6.66
N THR A 212 -17.31 -6.99 -6.11
CA THR A 212 -17.15 -8.45 -5.92
C THR A 212 -17.16 -9.22 -7.25
N ALA A 213 -17.75 -8.64 -8.30
CA ALA A 213 -17.86 -9.22 -9.63
C ALA A 213 -16.61 -8.96 -10.47
N VAL A 214 -15.45 -9.46 -10.01
CA VAL A 214 -14.16 -9.28 -10.67
C VAL A 214 -14.23 -9.80 -12.11
N GLU A 215 -13.73 -9.00 -13.05
CA GLU A 215 -13.61 -9.30 -14.47
C GLU A 215 -12.23 -9.87 -14.78
N GLY A 216 -11.18 -9.22 -14.28
CA GLY A 216 -9.80 -9.58 -14.60
C GLY A 216 -8.84 -9.28 -13.45
N LEU A 217 -7.81 -10.11 -13.35
CA LEU A 217 -6.66 -9.91 -12.48
C LEU A 217 -5.39 -9.88 -13.34
N LYS A 218 -4.63 -8.80 -13.21
CA LYS A 218 -3.26 -8.68 -13.74
C LYS A 218 -2.29 -8.50 -12.59
N ILE A 219 -1.15 -9.17 -12.67
CA ILE A 219 -0.04 -8.98 -11.73
C ILE A 219 1.25 -8.93 -12.56
N LEU A 220 2.15 -8.04 -12.20
CA LEU A 220 3.48 -7.96 -12.79
C LEU A 220 4.53 -7.84 -11.68
N ARG A 221 5.57 -8.66 -11.75
CA ARG A 221 6.72 -8.57 -10.84
C ARG A 221 7.83 -7.74 -11.49
N GLY A 222 8.16 -6.61 -10.87
CA GLY A 222 9.33 -5.79 -11.18
C GLY A 222 10.57 -6.26 -10.41
N GLN A 223 11.64 -5.46 -10.41
CA GLN A 223 12.88 -5.80 -9.71
C GLN A 223 12.73 -5.74 -8.19
N LYS A 224 12.08 -4.69 -7.67
CA LYS A 224 11.85 -4.47 -6.23
C LYS A 224 10.37 -4.33 -5.89
N GLU A 225 9.51 -4.35 -6.90
CA GLU A 225 8.11 -4.00 -6.83
C GLU A 225 7.22 -5.13 -7.35
N VAL A 226 6.00 -5.19 -6.85
CA VAL A 226 4.92 -6.00 -7.43
C VAL A 226 3.75 -5.09 -7.74
N TYR A 227 3.26 -5.17 -8.96
CA TYR A 227 2.13 -4.40 -9.44
C TYR A 227 0.91 -5.31 -9.54
N ILE A 228 -0.25 -4.81 -9.14
CA ILE A 228 -1.53 -5.52 -9.21
C ILE A 228 -2.53 -4.62 -9.90
N MET A 229 -3.34 -5.17 -10.81
CA MET A 229 -4.54 -4.53 -11.33
C MET A 229 -5.72 -5.48 -11.25
N ILE A 230 -6.85 -4.97 -10.75
CA ILE A 230 -8.12 -5.69 -10.66
C ILE A 230 -9.13 -4.88 -11.44
N SER A 231 -9.85 -5.51 -12.36
CA SER A 231 -11.05 -4.94 -12.98
C SER A 231 -12.30 -5.68 -12.51
N SER A 232 -13.45 -5.01 -12.52
CA SER A 232 -14.72 -5.56 -12.05
C SER A 232 -15.88 -5.13 -12.95
N TYR A 233 -16.87 -6.00 -13.11
CA TYR A 233 -18.14 -5.70 -13.77
C TYR A 233 -19.07 -4.84 -12.91
N SER A 234 -18.82 -4.72 -11.61
CA SER A 234 -19.56 -3.83 -10.71
C SER A 234 -18.66 -2.77 -10.08
N PRO A 235 -19.21 -1.57 -9.76
CA PRO A 235 -18.42 -0.51 -9.17
C PRO A 235 -17.77 -0.93 -7.85
N MET A 236 -16.48 -0.64 -7.66
CA MET A 236 -15.74 -0.86 -6.43
C MET A 236 -16.14 0.19 -5.40
N GLU A 237 -16.80 -0.25 -4.33
CA GLU A 237 -17.29 0.64 -3.28
C GLU A 237 -16.45 0.54 -2.00
N THR A 238 -16.41 1.65 -1.27
CA THR A 238 -15.79 1.70 0.07
C THR A 238 -16.36 0.61 0.98
N GLY A 239 -15.46 -0.09 1.67
CA GLY A 239 -15.78 -1.22 2.54
C GLY A 239 -15.52 -2.59 1.89
N THR A 240 -15.38 -2.65 0.57
CA THR A 240 -14.88 -3.86 -0.12
C THR A 240 -13.40 -4.04 0.20
N SER A 241 -12.94 -5.26 0.41
CA SER A 241 -11.49 -5.56 0.44
C SER A 241 -11.18 -6.73 -0.49
N TYR A 242 -10.09 -6.62 -1.25
CA TYR A 242 -9.52 -7.76 -1.97
C TYR A 242 -8.41 -8.38 -1.14
N TRP A 243 -8.47 -9.69 -0.96
CA TRP A 243 -7.52 -10.46 -0.17
C TRP A 243 -6.71 -11.37 -1.07
N PHE A 244 -5.40 -11.42 -0.84
CA PHE A 244 -4.49 -12.40 -1.44
C PHE A 244 -3.80 -13.16 -0.33
N TYR A 245 -4.22 -14.39 -0.08
CA TYR A 245 -3.57 -15.28 0.88
C TYR A 245 -2.37 -15.93 0.21
N LEU A 246 -1.18 -15.65 0.74
CA LEU A 246 0.10 -16.13 0.24
C LEU A 246 0.48 -17.39 1.04
N LEU A 247 0.28 -18.56 0.43
CA LEU A 247 0.34 -19.84 1.12
C LEU A 247 1.58 -20.64 0.71
N PRO A 248 2.26 -21.29 1.68
CA PRO A 248 3.27 -22.29 1.38
C PRO A 248 2.63 -23.62 0.94
N LEU A 249 3.38 -24.43 0.19
CA LEU A 249 2.94 -25.77 -0.24
C LEU A 249 2.52 -26.68 0.93
N SER A 250 3.19 -26.53 2.08
CA SER A 250 3.07 -27.43 3.23
C SER A 250 2.14 -26.93 4.34
N SER A 251 1.56 -25.73 4.24
CA SER A 251 0.70 -25.18 5.29
C SER A 251 -0.44 -24.33 4.75
N SER A 252 -1.59 -24.41 5.43
CA SER A 252 -2.73 -23.51 5.21
C SER A 252 -2.58 -22.17 5.95
N THR A 253 -1.50 -21.99 6.73
CA THR A 253 -1.18 -20.72 7.39
C THR A 253 -0.11 -20.01 6.58
N GLY A 254 -0.43 -18.82 6.10
CA GLY A 254 0.48 -18.00 5.32
C GLY A 254 0.35 -16.53 5.66
N LEU A 255 0.94 -15.70 4.81
CA LEU A 255 0.75 -14.25 4.85
C LEU A 255 -0.57 -13.91 4.17
N ALA A 256 -1.13 -12.73 4.44
CA ALA A 256 -2.26 -12.22 3.68
C ALA A 256 -2.01 -10.77 3.26
N LEU A 257 -2.24 -10.48 1.99
CA LEU A 257 -2.33 -9.11 1.49
C LEU A 257 -3.79 -8.70 1.52
N GLU A 258 -4.06 -7.50 1.97
CA GLU A 258 -5.38 -6.88 1.91
C GLU A 258 -5.26 -5.55 1.16
N ILE A 259 -6.18 -5.35 0.21
CA ILE A 259 -6.42 -4.07 -0.45
C ILE A 259 -7.80 -3.59 -0.03
N PRO A 260 -7.91 -2.85 1.10
CA PRO A 260 -9.18 -2.33 1.58
C PRO A 260 -9.56 -1.08 0.78
N ILE A 261 -10.69 -1.13 0.08
CA ILE A 261 -11.24 0.03 -0.62
C ILE A 261 -11.76 1.01 0.45
N THR A 262 -10.95 2.04 0.72
CA THR A 262 -11.29 3.13 1.65
C THR A 262 -11.71 4.42 0.94
N GLY A 263 -11.55 4.46 -0.38
CA GLY A 263 -11.76 5.60 -1.27
C GLY A 263 -11.04 5.35 -2.60
N LYS A 264 -10.74 6.43 -3.32
CA LYS A 264 -10.03 6.40 -4.61
C LYS A 264 -8.55 6.01 -4.51
N GLY A 265 -8.00 6.00 -3.31
CA GLY A 265 -6.65 5.53 -3.05
C GLY A 265 -6.53 5.12 -1.59
N GLY A 266 -5.56 4.26 -1.32
CA GLY A 266 -5.34 3.76 0.03
C GLY A 266 -4.14 2.83 0.15
N PRO A 267 -3.98 2.21 1.33
CA PRO A 267 -2.86 1.36 1.62
C PRO A 267 -3.08 -0.05 1.05
N ILE A 268 -1.99 -0.73 0.72
CA ILE A 268 -1.97 -2.19 0.62
C ILE A 268 -1.34 -2.71 1.89
N LEU A 269 -2.06 -3.58 2.59
CA LEU A 269 -1.72 -4.06 3.93
C LEU A 269 -1.20 -5.51 3.86
N LEU A 270 -0.13 -5.78 4.58
CA LEU A 270 0.39 -7.13 4.82
C LEU A 270 0.08 -7.57 6.25
N TRP A 271 -0.58 -8.70 6.36
CA TRP A 271 -0.86 -9.41 7.60
C TRP A 271 0.16 -10.53 7.76
N VAL A 272 0.97 -10.44 8.82
CA VAL A 272 1.96 -11.44 9.19
C VAL A 272 1.50 -12.19 10.43
N PRO A 273 1.53 -13.54 10.45
CA PRO A 273 1.22 -14.33 11.63
C PRO A 273 1.99 -13.86 12.87
N GLY A 274 1.26 -13.61 13.96
CA GLY A 274 1.85 -13.21 15.24
C GLY A 274 2.02 -11.70 15.44
N MET A 275 1.85 -10.88 14.40
CA MET A 275 1.78 -9.43 14.55
C MET A 275 0.37 -8.98 14.96
N GLU A 276 0.28 -7.97 15.83
CA GLU A 276 -1.01 -7.44 16.30
C GLU A 276 -1.70 -6.53 15.29
N LYS A 277 -0.92 -5.88 14.42
CA LYS A 277 -1.40 -4.93 13.40
C LYS A 277 -0.80 -5.27 12.03
N PRO A 278 -1.51 -5.03 10.93
CA PRO A 278 -0.94 -5.16 9.60
C PRO A 278 0.09 -4.05 9.34
N THR A 279 1.02 -4.32 8.43
CA THR A 279 1.99 -3.34 7.94
C THR A 279 1.57 -2.84 6.57
N GLN A 280 1.61 -1.52 6.33
CA GLN A 280 1.44 -1.01 4.98
C GLN A 280 2.70 -1.32 4.16
N ILE A 281 2.54 -2.05 3.05
CA ILE A 281 3.65 -2.44 2.17
C ILE A 281 3.51 -1.92 0.73
N GLY A 282 2.49 -1.08 0.51
CA GLY A 282 2.16 -0.56 -0.79
C GLY A 282 1.02 0.44 -0.75
N THR A 283 0.63 0.90 -1.93
CA THR A 283 -0.52 1.78 -2.12
C THR A 283 -1.30 1.35 -3.34
N TYR A 284 -2.58 1.68 -3.37
CA TYR A 284 -3.42 1.52 -4.53
C TYR A 284 -4.09 2.84 -4.90
N VAL A 285 -4.47 2.96 -6.17
CA VAL A 285 -5.46 3.91 -6.68
C VAL A 285 -6.58 3.13 -7.35
N SER A 286 -7.79 3.65 -7.29
CA SER A 286 -8.99 3.02 -7.79
C SER A 286 -9.91 4.07 -8.39
N ASP A 287 -10.42 3.75 -9.58
CA ASP A 287 -11.63 4.35 -10.12
C ASP A 287 -12.83 3.44 -9.83
N LEU A 288 -13.97 3.70 -10.47
CA LEU A 288 -15.20 2.95 -10.29
C LEU A 288 -15.04 1.46 -10.61
N PHE A 289 -14.35 1.07 -11.67
CA PHE A 289 -14.34 -0.33 -12.13
C PHE A 289 -12.95 -0.98 -12.16
N VAL A 290 -11.91 -0.19 -11.90
CA VAL A 290 -10.53 -0.64 -11.98
C VAL A 290 -9.76 -0.13 -10.79
N LEU A 291 -8.93 -0.99 -10.25
CA LEU A 291 -7.93 -0.69 -9.24
C LEU A 291 -6.57 -1.07 -9.79
N GLU A 292 -5.57 -0.24 -9.50
CA GLU A 292 -4.17 -0.58 -9.66
C GLU A 292 -3.39 -0.28 -8.39
N GLY A 293 -2.40 -1.11 -8.10
CA GLY A 293 -1.64 -1.02 -6.88
C GLY A 293 -0.20 -1.45 -7.07
N GLU A 294 0.64 -0.97 -6.18
CA GLU A 294 2.06 -1.26 -6.15
C GLU A 294 2.48 -1.60 -4.72
N LEU A 295 3.20 -2.71 -4.62
CA LEU A 295 3.84 -3.19 -3.41
C LEU A 295 5.33 -2.98 -3.58
N LEU A 296 5.99 -2.49 -2.53
CA LEU A 296 7.39 -2.12 -2.55
C LEU A 296 8.15 -2.96 -1.53
N GLY A 297 9.18 -3.68 -1.98
CA GLY A 297 9.97 -4.58 -1.14
C GLY A 297 10.62 -3.88 0.07
N SER A 298 10.92 -2.59 -0.03
CA SER A 298 11.50 -1.78 1.04
C SER A 298 10.61 -1.61 2.28
N TYR A 299 9.29 -1.81 2.15
CA TYR A 299 8.36 -1.75 3.30
C TYR A 299 8.03 -3.12 3.88
N LEU A 300 8.58 -4.21 3.34
CA LEU A 300 8.36 -5.54 3.89
C LEU A 300 8.95 -5.62 5.32
N PRO A 301 8.16 -6.07 6.31
CA PRO A 301 8.69 -6.34 7.65
C PRO A 301 9.63 -7.56 7.59
N ALA A 302 10.67 -7.56 8.42
CA ALA A 302 11.69 -8.62 8.43
C ALA A 302 11.09 -10.01 8.71
N GLU A 303 10.02 -10.06 9.51
CA GLU A 303 9.27 -11.26 9.86
C GLU A 303 8.57 -11.91 8.65
N ALA A 304 8.26 -11.13 7.60
CA ALA A 304 7.60 -11.65 6.41
C ALA A 304 8.57 -12.34 5.45
N GLU A 305 9.84 -11.94 5.42
CA GLU A 305 10.82 -12.44 4.45
C GLU A 305 10.99 -13.98 4.44
N PRO A 306 11.17 -14.66 5.58
CA PRO A 306 11.31 -16.12 5.58
C PRO A 306 10.03 -16.84 5.14
N LEU A 307 8.87 -16.23 5.37
CA LEU A 307 7.57 -16.78 4.98
C LEU A 307 7.34 -16.60 3.47
N LEU A 308 7.67 -15.42 2.92
CA LEU A 308 7.57 -15.13 1.48
C LEU A 308 8.39 -16.12 0.64
N ARG A 309 9.56 -16.53 1.11
CA ARG A 309 10.41 -17.53 0.44
C ARG A 309 9.77 -18.92 0.32
N GLN A 310 8.77 -19.20 1.16
CA GLN A 310 8.05 -20.48 1.16
C GLN A 310 6.74 -20.40 0.38
N VAL A 311 6.28 -19.20 0.00
CA VAL A 311 5.03 -19.01 -0.73
C VAL A 311 5.16 -19.65 -2.11
N SER A 312 4.22 -20.54 -2.40
CA SER A 312 4.12 -21.22 -3.68
C SER A 312 2.79 -20.92 -4.37
N LYS A 313 1.74 -20.65 -3.59
CA LYS A 313 0.38 -20.49 -4.07
C LYS A 313 -0.24 -19.21 -3.53
N VAL A 314 -1.11 -18.60 -4.32
CA VAL A 314 -1.88 -17.43 -3.95
C VAL A 314 -3.37 -17.72 -4.11
N TRP A 315 -4.15 -17.44 -3.07
CA TRP A 315 -5.60 -17.49 -3.10
C TRP A 315 -6.17 -16.09 -3.07
N MET A 316 -7.05 -15.77 -4.00
CA MET A 316 -7.71 -14.46 -4.07
C MET A 316 -9.17 -14.57 -3.64
N SER A 317 -9.60 -13.66 -2.77
CA SER A 317 -11.01 -13.46 -2.41
C SER A 317 -11.39 -11.99 -2.39
N ALA A 318 -12.68 -11.71 -2.48
CA ALA A 318 -13.25 -10.38 -2.23
C ALA A 318 -14.16 -10.45 -1.01
N THR A 319 -14.04 -9.50 -0.10
CA THR A 319 -14.87 -9.40 1.11
C THR A 319 -15.69 -8.12 1.10
N ILE A 320 -16.92 -8.19 1.61
CA ILE A 320 -17.80 -7.04 1.75
C ILE A 320 -18.64 -7.12 3.03
N PRO A 321 -18.67 -6.07 3.87
CA PRO A 321 -19.56 -5.98 5.00
C PRO A 321 -21.03 -5.93 4.57
N THR A 322 -21.87 -6.66 5.28
CA THR A 322 -23.33 -6.68 5.14
C THR A 322 -23.97 -6.48 6.52
N GLY A 323 -25.29 -6.27 6.56
CA GLY A 323 -26.04 -6.24 7.84
C GLY A 323 -25.97 -7.56 8.62
N GLU A 324 -25.58 -8.65 7.96
CA GLU A 324 -25.50 -10.00 8.51
C GLU A 324 -24.06 -10.44 8.82
N GLY A 325 -23.09 -9.53 8.79
CA GLY A 325 -21.66 -9.84 8.93
C GLY A 325 -20.90 -9.61 7.62
N THR A 326 -19.67 -10.12 7.50
CA THR A 326 -18.88 -9.94 6.27
C THR A 326 -19.04 -11.16 5.38
N GLU A 327 -19.40 -10.95 4.12
CA GLU A 327 -19.41 -12.01 3.10
C GLU A 327 -18.07 -12.02 2.38
N GLU A 328 -17.50 -13.21 2.19
CA GLU A 328 -16.26 -13.45 1.47
C GLU A 328 -16.53 -14.38 0.28
N TYR A 329 -16.08 -13.95 -0.89
CA TYR A 329 -16.23 -14.63 -2.16
C TYR A 329 -14.88 -15.12 -2.63
N TYR A 330 -14.69 -16.45 -2.64
CA TYR A 330 -13.48 -17.03 -3.21
C TYR A 330 -13.51 -16.88 -4.73
N LEU A 331 -12.46 -16.29 -5.31
CA LEU A 331 -12.41 -16.00 -6.75
C LEU A 331 -11.54 -17.01 -7.48
N THR A 332 -10.27 -17.13 -7.10
CA THR A 332 -9.30 -17.95 -7.84
C THR A 332 -8.12 -18.37 -6.97
N GLU A 333 -7.39 -19.38 -7.46
CA GLU A 333 -6.02 -19.67 -7.04
C GLU A 333 -5.07 -19.70 -8.25
N PHE A 334 -3.79 -19.43 -7.99
CA PHE A 334 -2.70 -19.51 -8.96
C PHE A 334 -1.37 -19.73 -8.24
N ASP A 335 -0.39 -20.25 -8.97
CA ASP A 335 0.96 -20.44 -8.43
C ASP A 335 1.77 -19.14 -8.57
N VAL A 336 2.68 -18.88 -7.64
CA VAL A 336 3.55 -17.68 -7.71
C VAL A 336 4.39 -17.66 -8.98
N THR A 337 4.71 -18.84 -9.53
CA THR A 337 5.43 -19.00 -10.80
C THR A 337 4.62 -18.54 -12.01
N ASP A 338 3.29 -18.41 -11.89
CA ASP A 338 2.44 -17.89 -12.97
C ASP A 338 2.57 -16.36 -13.11
N ILE A 339 3.11 -15.67 -12.11
CA ILE A 339 3.24 -14.21 -12.12
C ILE A 339 4.37 -13.81 -13.08
N PRO A 340 4.06 -13.06 -14.16
CA PRO A 340 5.08 -12.64 -15.11
C PRO A 340 6.09 -11.69 -14.45
N TYR A 341 7.35 -11.81 -14.88
CA TYR A 341 8.42 -10.90 -14.52
C TYR A 341 8.66 -9.90 -15.66
N GLU A 342 8.94 -8.65 -15.32
CA GLU A 342 9.12 -7.54 -16.26
C GLU A 342 10.08 -7.87 -17.42
N SER A 343 11.18 -8.59 -17.16
CA SER A 343 12.14 -8.95 -18.23
C SER A 343 11.58 -9.93 -19.28
N GLY A 344 10.39 -10.48 -19.06
CA GLY A 344 9.65 -11.32 -20.01
C GLY A 344 8.62 -10.56 -20.86
N VAL A 345 8.41 -9.26 -20.60
CA VAL A 345 7.51 -8.40 -21.39
C VAL A 345 8.38 -7.62 -22.38
N SER A 346 8.81 -8.28 -23.47
CA SER A 346 9.42 -7.54 -24.59
C SER A 346 8.38 -6.59 -25.20
N PRO A 347 8.78 -5.35 -25.55
CA PRO A 347 7.90 -4.37 -26.21
C PRO A 347 7.36 -4.87 -27.56
#